data_AF-A0A2V7Y9S9-F1
#
_entry.id   AF-A0A2V7Y9S9-F1
#
_cell.length_a   1.000
_cell.length_b   1.000
_cell.length_c   1.000
_cell.angle_alpha   90.00
_cell.angle_beta   90.00
_cell.angle_gamma   90.00
#
_symmetry.space_group_name_H-M   'P 1'
#
loop_
_entity.id
_entity.type
_entity.pdbx_description
1 polymer ?
#
loop_
_entity_poly.entity_id
_entity_poly.type
_entity_poly.pdbx_seq_one_letter_code
_entity_poly.pdbx_strand_id
1 'polypeptide(L)'
;MTSPEPHDEIRQALLQLLEANAPDEETLLARFEERRHGGPIYSSILYILTHLTFSETEAERHWRRIRQHRETMTGALGRDVGLRVALLDYFVNVNRELKNPKVIELSIFESTARSAVTDGLTGLYNHTFFLSALRRETQRSKRHGLKLSLAMLDLDDFKRLNDTRGHLEGDRVLIKSASVVAENLREIDIAARYGGEEFALIL
;
A
#
# COMPACT_ATOMS: atom_id res chain seq x y z
N MET A 1 -12.45 11.68 -3.46
CA MET A 1 -12.75 10.39 -2.81
C MET A 1 -12.51 9.31 -3.85
N THR A 2 -11.27 8.86 -3.96
CA THR A 2 -10.84 7.81 -4.89
C THR A 2 -11.21 6.45 -4.29
N SER A 3 -11.87 5.59 -5.07
CA SER A 3 -11.97 4.17 -4.75
C SER A 3 -10.54 3.62 -4.79
N PRO A 4 -10.10 2.80 -3.83
CA PRO A 4 -8.77 2.20 -3.92
C PRO A 4 -8.72 1.21 -5.10
N GLU A 5 -7.55 1.01 -5.73
CA GLU A 5 -7.36 -0.05 -6.72
C GLU A 5 -7.87 -1.40 -6.18
N PRO A 6 -8.30 -2.39 -6.99
CA PRO A 6 -8.83 -3.66 -6.48
C PRO A 6 -7.88 -4.38 -5.51
N HIS A 7 -6.56 -4.20 -5.66
CA HIS A 7 -5.55 -4.70 -4.73
C HIS A 7 -5.40 -3.84 -3.47
N ASP A 8 -5.59 -2.52 -3.57
CA ASP A 8 -5.60 -1.59 -2.43
C ASP A 8 -6.90 -1.66 -1.64
N GLU A 9 -8.06 -1.94 -2.23
CA GLU A 9 -9.32 -2.15 -1.51
C GLU A 9 -9.24 -3.41 -0.66
N ILE A 10 -8.66 -4.48 -1.21
CA ILE A 10 -8.43 -5.73 -0.50
C ILE A 10 -7.43 -5.54 0.63
N ARG A 11 -6.34 -4.82 0.34
CA ARG A 11 -5.33 -4.48 1.33
C ARG A 11 -5.95 -3.64 2.43
N GLN A 12 -6.62 -2.54 2.13
CA GLN A 12 -7.25 -1.65 3.12
C GLN A 12 -8.36 -2.33 3.92
N ALA A 13 -9.19 -3.17 3.29
CA ALA A 13 -10.17 -3.95 4.00
C ALA A 13 -9.49 -4.96 4.93
N LEU A 14 -8.49 -5.73 4.46
CA LEU A 14 -7.72 -6.63 5.31
C LEU A 14 -7.02 -5.90 6.46
N LEU A 15 -6.49 -4.71 6.22
CA LEU A 15 -5.87 -3.87 7.24
C LEU A 15 -6.86 -3.41 8.31
N GLN A 16 -8.06 -2.99 7.92
CA GLN A 16 -9.13 -2.66 8.86
C GLN A 16 -9.58 -3.90 9.66
N LEU A 17 -9.65 -5.07 9.02
CA LEU A 17 -9.94 -6.34 9.71
C LEU A 17 -8.85 -6.69 10.72
N LEU A 18 -7.61 -6.32 10.42
CA LEU A 18 -6.41 -6.54 11.21
C LEU A 18 -6.29 -5.50 12.37
N GLU A 19 -6.64 -4.24 12.16
CA GLU A 19 -6.62 -3.21 13.20
C GLU A 19 -7.75 -3.36 14.22
N ALA A 20 -8.89 -3.89 13.78
CA ALA A 20 -9.92 -4.34 14.70
C ALA A 20 -9.32 -5.49 15.54
N ASN A 21 -9.07 -5.26 16.83
CA ASN A 21 -8.92 -6.30 17.85
C ASN A 21 -10.25 -7.09 17.98
N ALA A 22 -10.77 -7.60 16.86
CA ALA A 22 -12.04 -8.28 16.82
C ALA A 22 -11.80 -9.70 17.36
N PRO A 23 -12.57 -10.14 18.36
CA PRO A 23 -12.53 -11.52 18.85
C PRO A 23 -12.98 -12.55 17.80
N ASP A 24 -13.17 -12.14 16.53
CA ASP A 24 -13.76 -12.93 15.47
C ASP A 24 -13.14 -12.59 14.10
N GLU A 25 -11.81 -12.71 14.01
CA GLU A 25 -11.06 -12.71 12.74
C GLU A 25 -11.67 -13.69 11.73
N GLU A 26 -12.33 -14.76 12.21
CA GLU A 26 -12.93 -15.81 11.41
C GLU A 26 -14.23 -15.38 10.71
N THR A 27 -15.14 -14.71 11.41
CA THR A 27 -16.32 -14.09 10.79
C THR A 27 -15.94 -13.00 9.78
N LEU A 28 -14.85 -12.28 10.03
CA LEU A 28 -14.38 -11.24 9.13
C LEU A 28 -13.80 -11.81 7.84
N LEU A 29 -13.05 -12.91 7.94
CA LEU A 29 -12.56 -13.66 6.77
C LEU A 29 -13.71 -14.31 5.99
N ALA A 30 -14.71 -14.88 6.66
CA ALA A 30 -15.89 -15.43 6.01
C ALA A 30 -16.65 -14.36 5.21
N ARG A 31 -16.85 -13.17 5.78
CA ARG A 31 -17.43 -12.01 5.07
C ARG A 31 -16.58 -11.56 3.87
N PHE A 32 -15.27 -11.75 3.94
CA PHE A 32 -14.35 -11.41 2.87
C PHE A 32 -14.40 -12.44 1.73
N GLU A 33 -14.48 -13.73 2.06
CA GLU A 33 -14.70 -14.83 1.13
C GLU A 33 -16.03 -14.69 0.38
N GLU A 34 -17.10 -14.30 1.08
CA GLU A 34 -18.44 -14.07 0.49
C GLU A 34 -18.47 -12.88 -0.48
N ARG A 35 -17.72 -11.80 -0.17
CA ARG A 35 -17.70 -10.59 -1.01
C ARG A 35 -16.91 -10.74 -2.31
N ARG A 36 -16.04 -11.74 -2.43
CA ARG A 36 -15.13 -11.85 -3.57
C ARG A 36 -15.56 -12.93 -4.55
N HIS A 37 -16.02 -12.51 -5.72
CA HIS A 37 -16.17 -13.41 -6.87
C HIS A 37 -14.82 -13.64 -7.59
N GLY A 38 -14.04 -14.62 -7.12
CA GLY A 38 -13.08 -15.33 -7.99
C GLY A 38 -11.61 -14.87 -8.03
N GLY A 39 -11.07 -14.23 -6.98
CA GLY A 39 -9.63 -13.87 -6.92
C GLY A 39 -8.86 -14.55 -5.77
N PRO A 40 -7.50 -14.53 -5.78
CA PRO A 40 -6.67 -15.21 -4.80
C PRO A 40 -6.67 -14.51 -3.43
N ILE A 41 -7.26 -15.13 -2.40
CA ILE A 41 -7.49 -14.58 -1.06
C ILE A 41 -6.35 -14.95 -0.12
N TYR A 42 -6.00 -16.24 -0.04
CA TYR A 42 -5.03 -16.74 0.93
C TYR A 42 -3.64 -16.17 0.67
N SER A 43 -3.22 -16.12 -0.60
CA SER A 43 -1.91 -15.57 -0.97
C SER A 43 -1.81 -14.08 -0.65
N SER A 44 -2.90 -13.33 -0.82
CA SER A 44 -2.97 -11.90 -0.48
C SER A 44 -2.82 -11.68 1.03
N ILE A 45 -3.53 -12.47 1.85
CA ILE A 45 -3.45 -12.40 3.32
C ILE A 45 -2.04 -12.71 3.81
N LEU A 46 -1.46 -13.82 3.35
CA LEU A 46 -0.12 -14.22 3.76
C LEU A 46 0.91 -13.19 3.33
N TYR A 47 0.79 -12.65 2.12
CA TYR A 47 1.68 -11.58 1.66
C TYR A 47 1.58 -10.33 2.54
N ILE A 48 0.38 -9.88 2.91
CA ILE A 48 0.22 -8.71 3.78
C ILE A 48 0.85 -8.97 5.16
N LEU A 49 0.64 -10.16 5.73
CA LEU A 49 1.10 -10.48 7.09
C LEU A 49 2.58 -10.85 7.18
N THR A 50 3.18 -11.35 6.10
CA THR A 50 4.54 -11.92 6.13
C THR A 50 5.48 -11.41 5.05
N HIS A 51 4.94 -10.77 4.01
CA HIS A 51 5.61 -10.45 2.75
C HIS A 51 6.14 -11.67 1.98
N LEU A 52 5.69 -12.87 2.32
CA LEU A 52 5.96 -14.09 1.55
C LEU A 52 4.97 -14.21 0.39
N THR A 53 5.49 -14.59 -0.78
CA THR A 53 4.70 -14.79 -2.00
C THR A 53 4.46 -16.27 -2.21
N PHE A 54 3.20 -16.65 -2.39
CA PHE A 54 2.78 -18.03 -2.63
C PHE A 54 1.79 -18.08 -3.80
N SER A 55 1.73 -19.21 -4.49
CA SER A 55 0.55 -19.50 -5.31
C SER A 55 -0.68 -19.65 -4.42
N GLU A 56 -1.88 -19.44 -4.96
CA GLU A 56 -3.10 -19.49 -4.16
C GLU A 56 -3.32 -20.88 -3.50
N THR A 57 -3.02 -21.95 -4.23
CA THR A 57 -3.09 -23.33 -3.72
C THR A 57 -2.05 -23.64 -2.64
N GLU A 58 -0.86 -23.05 -2.70
CA GLU A 58 0.12 -23.15 -1.63
C GLU A 58 -0.31 -22.34 -0.41
N ALA A 59 -0.77 -21.12 -0.64
CA ALA A 59 -1.24 -20.23 0.41
C ALA A 59 -2.41 -20.84 1.19
N GLU A 60 -3.38 -21.44 0.50
CA GLU A 60 -4.49 -22.17 1.12
C GLU A 60 -3.99 -23.32 1.98
N ARG A 61 -2.97 -24.06 1.52
CA ARG A 61 -2.37 -25.15 2.29
C ARG A 61 -1.69 -24.65 3.55
N HIS A 62 -0.92 -23.56 3.46
CA HIS A 62 -0.33 -22.92 4.64
C HIS A 62 -1.41 -22.43 5.60
N TRP A 63 -2.46 -21.80 5.07
CA TRP A 63 -3.59 -21.31 5.85
C TRP A 63 -4.24 -22.41 6.70
N ARG A 64 -4.57 -23.56 6.10
CA ARG A 64 -5.13 -24.71 6.84
C ARG A 64 -4.20 -25.20 7.94
N ARG A 65 -2.89 -25.24 7.68
CA ARG A 65 -1.87 -25.67 8.66
C ARG A 65 -1.72 -24.66 9.80
N ILE A 66 -1.79 -23.37 9.51
CA ILE A 66 -1.77 -22.29 10.50
C ILE A 66 -3.01 -22.38 11.40
N ARG A 67 -4.20 -22.64 10.83
CA ARG A 67 -5.43 -22.85 11.62
C ARG A 67 -5.30 -24.03 12.58
N GLN A 68 -4.87 -25.18 12.09
CA GLN A 68 -4.66 -26.37 12.92
C GLN A 68 -3.59 -26.12 14.01
N HIS A 69 -2.54 -25.39 13.66
CA HIS A 69 -1.48 -25.00 14.60
C HIS A 69 -2.02 -24.08 15.69
N ARG A 70 -2.83 -23.08 15.33
CA ARG A 70 -3.53 -22.17 16.26
C ARG A 70 -4.37 -22.95 17.26
N GLU A 71 -5.21 -23.88 16.80
CA GLU A 71 -6.05 -24.70 17.69
C GLU A 71 -5.21 -25.49 18.69
N THR A 72 -4.10 -26.08 18.22
CA THR A 72 -3.14 -26.80 19.07
C THR A 72 -2.53 -25.88 20.12
N MET A 73 -2.07 -24.69 19.72
CA MET A 73 -1.49 -23.70 20.62
C MET A 73 -2.51 -23.16 21.63
N THR A 74 -3.74 -22.86 21.19
CA THR A 74 -4.84 -22.39 22.05
C THR A 74 -5.15 -23.43 23.13
N GLY A 75 -5.26 -24.71 22.75
CA GLY A 75 -5.46 -25.80 23.70
C GLY A 75 -4.32 -25.94 24.71
N ALA A 76 -3.06 -25.83 24.25
CA ALA A 76 -1.88 -25.95 25.10
C ALA A 76 -1.68 -24.75 26.04
N LEU A 77 -2.00 -23.53 25.58
CA LEU A 77 -1.78 -22.29 26.34
C LEU A 77 -2.95 -21.94 27.27
N GLY A 78 -4.09 -22.63 27.15
CA GLY A 78 -5.29 -22.37 27.96
C GLY A 78 -5.90 -20.98 27.73
N ARG A 79 -5.58 -20.34 26.59
CA ARG A 79 -6.09 -19.02 26.17
C ARG A 79 -6.16 -18.95 24.66
N ASP A 80 -7.04 -18.12 24.14
CA ASP A 80 -7.10 -17.89 22.69
C ASP A 80 -5.79 -17.30 22.16
N VAL A 81 -5.27 -17.94 21.12
CA VAL A 81 -4.08 -17.50 20.39
C VAL A 81 -4.57 -16.81 19.13
N GLY A 82 -4.34 -15.50 19.00
CA GLY A 82 -4.72 -14.78 17.78
C GLY A 82 -4.01 -15.32 16.53
N LEU A 83 -4.63 -15.14 15.36
CA LEU A 83 -4.12 -15.68 14.08
C LEU A 83 -2.67 -15.30 13.80
N ARG A 84 -2.29 -14.04 14.05
CA ARG A 84 -0.92 -13.55 13.78
C ARG A 84 0.14 -14.29 14.58
N VAL A 85 -0.17 -14.61 15.84
CA VAL A 85 0.76 -15.32 16.72
C VAL A 85 0.97 -16.73 16.20
N ALA A 86 -0.12 -17.42 15.84
CA ALA A 86 -0.05 -18.76 15.27
C ALA A 86 0.64 -18.77 13.90
N LEU A 87 0.37 -17.79 13.04
CA LEU A 87 0.98 -17.64 11.72
C LEU A 87 2.49 -17.37 11.83
N LEU A 88 2.89 -16.47 12.71
CA LEU A 88 4.30 -16.15 12.93
C LEU A 88 5.04 -17.36 13.48
N ASP A 89 4.49 -18.01 14.52
CA ASP A 89 5.08 -19.21 15.09
C ASP A 89 5.19 -20.33 14.05
N TYR A 90 4.16 -20.54 13.23
CA TYR A 90 4.17 -21.51 12.15
C TYR A 90 5.31 -21.26 11.15
N PHE A 91 5.44 -20.04 10.61
CA PHE A 91 6.47 -19.77 9.59
C PHE A 91 7.89 -19.71 10.15
N VAL A 92 8.05 -19.39 11.43
CA VAL A 92 9.37 -19.32 12.08
C VAL A 92 9.80 -20.70 12.56
N ASN A 93 8.93 -21.42 13.27
CA ASN A 93 9.29 -22.62 14.02
C ASN A 93 8.89 -23.93 13.30
N VAL A 94 7.76 -23.95 12.59
CA VAL A 94 7.21 -25.17 11.98
C VAL A 94 7.67 -25.34 10.53
N ASN A 95 7.28 -24.40 9.65
CA ASN A 95 7.59 -24.43 8.22
C ASN A 95 8.97 -23.84 7.90
N ARG A 96 9.50 -22.96 8.76
CA ARG A 96 10.87 -22.40 8.71
C ARG A 96 11.22 -21.60 7.45
N GLU A 97 10.23 -21.10 6.73
CA GLU A 97 10.49 -20.17 5.62
C GLU A 97 10.85 -18.76 6.11
N LEU A 98 10.46 -18.40 7.34
CA LEU A 98 10.76 -17.09 7.92
C LEU A 98 11.89 -17.19 8.95
N LYS A 99 13.12 -16.86 8.56
CA LYS A 99 14.31 -16.98 9.45
C LYS A 99 14.50 -15.80 10.39
N ASN A 100 14.24 -14.58 9.91
CA ASN A 100 14.47 -13.34 10.65
C ASN A 100 13.18 -12.49 10.64
N PRO A 101 12.15 -12.89 11.39
CA PRO A 101 10.91 -12.14 11.45
C PRO A 101 11.16 -10.75 12.01
N LYS A 102 10.65 -9.72 11.33
CA LYS A 102 10.58 -8.36 11.86
C LYS A 102 9.14 -8.12 12.31
N VAL A 103 8.95 -7.89 13.62
CA VAL A 103 7.66 -7.47 14.16
C VAL A 103 7.67 -5.95 14.21
N ILE A 104 6.89 -5.35 13.33
CA ILE A 104 6.72 -3.90 13.21
C ILE A 104 5.22 -3.65 13.18
N GLU A 105 4.77 -2.58 13.81
CA GLU A 105 3.37 -2.19 13.72
C GLU A 105 3.03 -1.87 12.26
N LEU A 106 1.90 -2.39 11.78
CA LEU A 106 1.52 -2.31 10.38
C LEU A 106 1.27 -0.85 9.95
N SER A 107 0.68 -0.05 10.84
CA SER A 107 0.51 1.39 10.69
C SER A 107 1.86 2.13 10.48
N ILE A 108 2.90 1.74 11.23
CA ILE A 108 4.26 2.28 11.11
C ILE A 108 4.91 1.84 9.79
N PHE A 109 4.74 0.58 9.42
CA PHE A 109 5.23 0.08 8.13
C PHE A 109 4.58 0.83 6.96
N GLU A 110 3.27 1.08 7.04
CA GLU A 110 2.52 1.78 5.99
C GLU A 110 2.82 3.26 5.92
N SER A 111 2.94 3.94 7.06
CA SER A 111 3.34 5.34 7.06
C SER A 111 4.73 5.48 6.45
N THR A 112 5.63 4.54 6.73
CA THR A 112 6.96 4.45 6.12
C THR A 112 6.86 4.16 4.61
N ALA A 113 6.04 3.21 4.20
CA ALA A 113 5.86 2.84 2.79
C ALA A 113 5.21 3.96 1.97
N ARG A 114 4.20 4.65 2.51
CA ARG A 114 3.56 5.82 1.89
C ARG A 114 4.55 6.99 1.83
N SER A 115 5.21 7.33 2.93
CA SER A 115 6.23 8.40 2.95
C SER A 115 7.40 8.10 2.02
N ALA A 116 7.70 6.82 1.73
CA ALA A 116 8.72 6.44 0.77
C ALA A 116 8.32 6.75 -0.69
N VAL A 117 7.03 6.89 -0.99
CA VAL A 117 6.53 7.12 -2.36
C VAL A 117 5.85 8.47 -2.55
N THR A 118 5.42 9.16 -1.49
CA THR A 118 4.79 10.47 -1.56
C THR A 118 5.71 11.58 -1.06
N ASP A 119 5.47 12.81 -1.53
CA ASP A 119 6.07 14.04 -1.01
C ASP A 119 5.32 14.47 0.26
N GLY A 120 6.07 14.72 1.33
CA GLY A 120 5.50 15.00 2.65
C GLY A 120 4.79 16.35 2.77
N LEU A 121 5.05 17.30 1.87
CA LEU A 121 4.40 18.61 1.87
C LEU A 121 3.11 18.60 1.06
N THR A 122 3.16 18.08 -0.16
CA THR A 122 2.07 18.20 -1.14
C THR A 122 1.14 16.99 -1.18
N GLY A 123 1.58 15.83 -0.67
CA GLY A 123 0.83 14.58 -0.74
C GLY A 123 0.82 13.91 -2.13
N LEU A 124 1.41 14.55 -3.16
CA LEU A 124 1.62 13.93 -4.47
C LEU A 124 2.70 12.85 -4.39
N TYR A 125 2.90 12.08 -5.46
CA TYR A 125 4.05 11.19 -5.53
C TYR A 125 5.36 11.97 -5.50
N ASN A 126 6.42 11.37 -4.95
CA ASN A 126 7.75 11.96 -4.97
C ASN A 126 8.48 11.64 -6.28
N HIS A 127 9.58 12.36 -6.50
CA HIS A 127 10.46 12.18 -7.66
C HIS A 127 10.89 10.72 -7.90
N THR A 128 11.24 9.98 -6.83
CA THR A 128 11.70 8.59 -6.94
C THR A 128 10.61 7.68 -7.47
N PHE A 129 9.39 7.78 -6.92
CA PHE A 129 8.25 7.03 -7.41
C PHE A 129 7.93 7.39 -8.86
N PHE A 130 7.92 8.68 -9.19
CA PHE A 130 7.64 9.18 -10.53
C PHE A 130 8.54 8.55 -11.59
N LEU A 131 9.86 8.49 -11.36
CA LEU A 131 10.79 7.88 -12.31
C LEU A 131 10.52 6.37 -12.51
N SER A 132 10.14 5.67 -11.45
CA SER A 132 9.76 4.26 -11.53
C SER A 132 8.46 4.07 -12.32
N ALA A 133 7.46 4.90 -12.04
CA ALA A 133 6.18 4.90 -12.74
C ALA A 133 6.34 5.23 -14.23
N LEU A 134 7.13 6.26 -14.57
CA LEU A 134 7.39 6.66 -15.96
C LEU A 134 8.00 5.50 -16.77
N ARG A 135 8.95 4.77 -16.19
CA ARG A 135 9.54 3.58 -16.83
C ARG A 135 8.48 2.50 -17.07
N ARG A 136 7.66 2.22 -16.06
CA ARG A 136 6.58 1.22 -16.14
C ARG A 136 5.54 1.57 -17.19
N GLU A 137 5.01 2.79 -17.17
CA GLU A 137 3.97 3.22 -18.12
C GLU A 137 4.52 3.36 -19.54
N THR A 138 5.79 3.75 -19.73
CA THR A 138 6.44 3.73 -21.04
C THR A 138 6.52 2.31 -21.61
N GLN A 139 6.88 1.31 -20.79
CA GLN A 139 6.92 -0.08 -21.23
C GLN A 139 5.53 -0.62 -21.57
N ARG A 140 4.53 -0.28 -20.75
CA ARG A 140 3.13 -0.66 -20.96
C ARG A 140 2.57 -0.04 -22.24
N SER A 141 2.79 1.26 -22.45
CA SER A 141 2.40 1.99 -23.66
C SER A 141 3.01 1.35 -24.91
N LYS A 142 4.32 1.07 -24.90
CA LYS A 142 4.98 0.37 -26.02
C LYS A 142 4.40 -1.02 -26.28
N ARG A 143 4.12 -1.80 -25.23
CA ARG A 143 3.59 -3.17 -25.35
C ARG A 143 2.18 -3.20 -25.94
N HIS A 144 1.35 -2.24 -25.55
CA HIS A 144 -0.07 -2.22 -25.89
C HIS A 144 -0.44 -1.20 -26.96
N GLY A 145 0.53 -0.46 -27.51
CA GLY A 145 0.30 0.60 -28.50
C GLY A 145 -0.53 1.76 -27.95
N LEU A 146 -0.49 2.00 -26.63
CA LEU A 146 -1.26 3.08 -26.00
C LEU A 146 -0.55 4.42 -26.16
N LYS A 147 -1.31 5.51 -26.26
CA LYS A 147 -0.76 6.86 -26.19
C LYS A 147 -0.33 7.15 -24.76
N LEU A 148 0.79 7.84 -24.61
CA LEU A 148 1.36 8.27 -23.35
C LEU A 148 1.85 9.71 -23.55
N SER A 149 1.48 10.60 -22.65
CA SER A 149 1.94 11.99 -22.62
C SER A 149 2.65 12.27 -21.31
N LEU A 150 3.63 13.17 -21.37
CA LEU A 150 4.36 13.65 -20.22
C LEU A 150 4.24 15.17 -20.17
N ALA A 151 3.89 15.72 -19.01
CA ALA A 151 3.88 17.15 -18.78
C ALA A 151 4.80 17.51 -17.61
N MET A 152 5.58 18.57 -17.79
CA MET A 152 6.40 19.20 -16.76
C MET A 152 5.82 20.58 -16.49
N LEU A 153 5.62 20.91 -15.23
CA LEU A 153 5.05 22.16 -14.76
C LEU A 153 6.03 22.80 -13.78
N ASP A 154 6.20 24.10 -13.86
CA ASP A 154 7.01 24.89 -12.93
C ASP A 154 6.15 26.07 -12.43
N LEU A 155 6.32 26.47 -11.17
CA LEU A 155 5.60 27.63 -10.63
C LEU A 155 6.42 28.90 -10.86
N ASP A 156 5.93 29.74 -11.77
CA ASP A 156 6.56 31.02 -12.08
C ASP A 156 6.71 31.91 -10.83
N ASP A 157 7.83 32.61 -10.73
CA ASP A 157 8.14 33.57 -9.66
C ASP A 157 8.11 33.00 -8.22
N PHE A 158 8.19 31.66 -8.04
CA PHE A 158 8.08 31.04 -6.73
C PHE A 158 9.14 31.51 -5.72
N LYS A 159 10.38 31.68 -6.17
CA LYS A 159 11.44 32.26 -5.34
C LYS A 159 11.10 33.67 -4.85
N ARG A 160 10.57 34.53 -5.73
CA ARG A 160 10.17 35.90 -5.38
C ARG A 160 9.02 35.90 -4.36
N LEU A 161 8.07 34.98 -4.48
CA LEU A 161 7.03 34.78 -3.46
C LEU A 161 7.65 34.46 -2.10
N ASN A 162 8.55 33.48 -2.04
CA ASN A 162 9.24 33.10 -0.80
C ASN A 162 10.02 34.27 -0.19
N ASP A 163 10.76 35.01 -1.01
CA ASP A 163 11.55 36.16 -0.57
C ASP A 163 10.67 37.30 -0.02
N THR A 164 9.44 37.45 -0.54
CA THR A 164 8.52 38.53 -0.15
C THR A 164 7.61 38.16 1.02
N ARG A 165 7.16 36.91 1.09
CA ARG A 165 6.10 36.45 2.02
C ARG A 165 6.54 35.34 2.97
N GLY A 166 7.77 34.87 2.84
CA GLY A 166 8.34 33.79 3.62
C GLY A 166 7.94 32.40 3.11
N HIS A 167 8.74 31.40 3.50
CA HIS A 167 8.58 30.01 3.05
C HIS A 167 7.24 29.38 3.43
N LEU A 168 6.64 29.76 4.57
CA LEU A 168 5.33 29.23 4.98
C LEU A 168 4.23 29.56 3.96
N GLU A 169 4.32 30.71 3.30
CA GLU A 169 3.36 31.09 2.26
C GLU A 169 3.66 30.37 0.94
N GLY A 170 4.93 30.13 0.62
CA GLY A 170 5.33 29.26 -0.49
C GLY A 170 4.82 27.83 -0.32
N ASP A 171 4.94 27.27 0.87
CA ASP A 171 4.43 25.94 1.21
C ASP A 171 2.92 25.83 0.98
N ARG A 172 2.16 26.87 1.37
CA ARG A 172 0.71 26.94 1.10
C ARG A 172 0.40 26.97 -0.40
N VAL A 173 1.19 27.71 -1.18
CA VAL A 173 1.04 27.74 -2.64
C VAL A 173 1.35 26.37 -3.24
N LEU A 174 2.41 25.70 -2.80
CA LEU A 174 2.73 24.34 -3.26
C LEU A 174 1.61 23.35 -2.96
N ILE A 175 1.08 23.35 -1.73
CA ILE A 175 -0.06 22.51 -1.33
C ILE A 175 -1.27 22.80 -2.21
N LYS A 176 -1.57 24.08 -2.45
CA LYS A 176 -2.75 24.45 -3.25
C LYS A 176 -2.59 24.05 -4.72
N SER A 177 -1.43 24.29 -5.31
CA SER A 177 -1.10 23.88 -6.69
C SER A 177 -1.19 22.37 -6.85
N ALA A 178 -0.66 21.61 -5.88
CA ALA A 178 -0.77 20.16 -5.86
C ALA A 178 -2.24 19.67 -5.82
N SER A 179 -3.07 20.28 -4.97
CA SER A 179 -4.51 19.98 -4.90
C SER A 179 -5.20 20.22 -6.24
N VAL A 180 -4.92 21.37 -6.88
CA VAL A 180 -5.49 21.72 -8.19
C VAL A 180 -5.07 20.70 -9.25
N VAL A 181 -3.79 20.33 -9.29
CA VAL A 181 -3.30 19.29 -10.20
C VAL A 181 -4.06 17.98 -9.96
N ALA A 182 -4.11 17.49 -8.73
CA ALA A 182 -4.74 16.21 -8.40
C ALA A 182 -6.25 16.18 -8.71
N GLU A 183 -6.97 17.27 -8.47
CA GLU A 183 -8.42 17.38 -8.74
C GLU A 183 -8.76 17.36 -10.24
N ASN A 184 -7.81 17.69 -11.11
CA ASN A 184 -8.02 17.75 -12.57
C ASN A 184 -7.50 16.52 -13.31
N LEU A 185 -6.99 15.52 -12.60
CA LEU A 185 -6.45 14.30 -13.17
C LEU A 185 -7.41 13.13 -13.03
N ARG A 186 -7.30 12.19 -13.99
CA ARG A 186 -8.00 10.91 -13.90
C ARG A 186 -7.27 10.02 -12.91
N GLU A 187 -7.98 9.02 -12.41
CA GLU A 187 -7.42 8.05 -11.46
C GLU A 187 -6.19 7.30 -11.99
N ILE A 188 -6.11 7.10 -13.31
CA ILE A 188 -4.98 6.44 -13.97
C ILE A 188 -3.78 7.36 -14.21
N ASP A 189 -3.97 8.67 -14.12
CA ASP A 189 -2.94 9.66 -14.37
C ASP A 189 -2.06 9.79 -13.12
N ILE A 190 -0.78 10.09 -13.30
CA ILE A 190 0.18 10.16 -12.19
C ILE A 190 0.69 11.59 -12.08
N ALA A 191 0.51 12.21 -10.91
CA ALA A 191 1.12 13.49 -10.56
C ALA A 191 2.18 13.32 -9.47
N ALA A 192 3.31 13.98 -9.67
CA ALA A 192 4.40 14.00 -8.69
C ALA A 192 4.96 15.39 -8.51
N ARG A 193 5.48 15.68 -7.31
CA ARG A 193 6.39 16.79 -7.09
C ARG A 193 7.79 16.34 -7.52
N TYR A 194 8.25 16.88 -8.65
CA TYR A 194 9.51 16.49 -9.27
C TYR A 194 10.70 17.21 -8.64
N GLY A 195 10.51 18.47 -8.26
CA GLY A 195 11.54 19.34 -7.69
C GLY A 195 10.99 20.27 -6.61
N GLY A 196 11.70 21.36 -6.34
CA GLY A 196 11.32 22.35 -5.32
C GLY A 196 9.93 22.94 -5.61
N GLU A 197 9.76 23.54 -6.77
CA GLU A 197 8.49 24.11 -7.26
C GLU A 197 7.94 23.42 -8.52
N GLU A 198 8.57 22.33 -8.93
CA GLU A 198 8.25 21.63 -10.18
C GLU A 198 7.33 20.42 -9.95
N PHE A 199 6.35 20.25 -10.83
CA PHE A 199 5.44 19.10 -10.88
C PHE A 199 5.60 18.35 -12.20
N ALA A 200 5.42 17.03 -12.16
CA ALA A 200 5.48 16.19 -13.35
C ALA A 200 4.28 15.25 -13.43
N LEU A 201 3.70 15.14 -14.64
CA LEU A 201 2.47 14.39 -14.91
C LEU A 201 2.68 13.32 -15.97
N ILE A 202 2.08 12.15 -15.78
CA ILE A 202 1.99 11.06 -16.77
C ILE A 202 0.50 10.88 -17.12
N LEU A 203 0.16 10.98 -18.41
CA LEU A 203 -1.22 10.99 -18.95
C LEU A 203 -1.41 10.00 -20.12
#